data_AF-A0A9X4MQN6-F1
#
_entry.id   AF-A0A9X4MQN6-F1
#
_cell.length_a   1.000
_cell.length_b   1.000
_cell.length_c   1.000
_cell.angle_alpha   90.00
_cell.angle_beta   90.00
_cell.angle_gamma   90.00
#
_symmetry.space_group_name_H-M   'P 1'
#
loop_
_entity.id
_entity.type
_entity.pdbx_description
1 polymer ?
#
loop_
_entity_poly.entity_id
_entity_poly.type
_entity_poly.pdbx_seq_one_letter_code
_entity_poly.pdbx_strand_id
1 'polypeptide(L)'
;MTMKTFEEVTKKSKRKNLWKTVGLSSIVGIVLLLSSLYALRLFSNYRSQQAQEHFNHVLQVTYPNVDVERFYVNEIGIVSGYVDYNLSKDLAGVPFAFGHLEVDYNLYGIFANFGQYFPEGSEEYYYHQDSNSKLPIFYNTKTASGRQELSYTKEMKGQLIEVAITFDKKYTLAEIRNMVPNNLKKNWYWIGTEKSQLRTEYLSLVSLFGMDSEQLQAVTAEVATDDLVPYTSPLTVMKELVDYQGDYALSPEIKGDVQAYVNKFGDTDFTQQAEIDRLEFAGIILTGRAEDFVELENADWIYASSIGASVQNQPYYQLDVE
;
A
#
# COMPACT_ATOMS: atom_id res chain seq x y z
N MET A 1 -61.56 -37.12 48.11
CA MET A 1 -60.11 -36.89 47.93
C MET A 1 -59.47 -38.17 47.41
N THR A 2 -59.19 -38.26 46.10
CA THR A 2 -58.44 -39.40 45.55
C THR A 2 -56.96 -39.22 45.86
N MET A 3 -56.43 -40.05 46.75
CA MET A 3 -55.02 -40.10 47.11
C MET A 3 -54.24 -40.61 45.90
N LYS A 4 -53.48 -39.74 45.24
CA LYS A 4 -52.63 -40.15 44.10
C LYS A 4 -51.59 -41.14 44.60
N THR A 5 -51.39 -42.23 43.87
CA THR A 5 -50.38 -43.24 44.22
C THR A 5 -49.00 -42.60 44.23
N PHE A 6 -48.17 -42.99 45.22
CA PHE A 6 -46.82 -42.47 45.43
C PHE A 6 -45.96 -42.47 44.15
N GLU A 7 -46.16 -43.48 43.30
CA GLU A 7 -45.49 -43.62 42.01
C GLU A 7 -45.84 -42.51 41.02
N GLU A 8 -47.11 -42.10 40.91
CA GLU A 8 -47.56 -41.03 40.01
C GLU A 8 -47.02 -39.66 40.44
N VAL A 9 -47.01 -39.40 41.75
CA VAL A 9 -46.46 -38.17 42.33
C VAL A 9 -44.95 -38.11 42.07
N THR A 10 -44.25 -39.23 42.23
CA THR A 10 -42.81 -39.34 41.98
C THR A 10 -42.47 -39.17 40.50
N LYS A 11 -43.21 -39.80 39.59
CA LYS A 11 -43.04 -39.64 38.13
C LYS A 11 -43.28 -38.20 37.68
N LYS A 12 -44.32 -37.53 38.20
CA LYS A 12 -44.62 -36.12 37.90
C LYS A 12 -43.54 -35.18 38.43
N SER A 13 -43.02 -35.43 39.63
CA SER A 13 -41.91 -34.68 40.23
C SER A 13 -40.62 -34.83 39.41
N LYS A 14 -40.25 -36.07 39.06
CA LYS A 14 -39.10 -36.36 38.18
C LYS A 14 -39.21 -35.64 36.84
N ARG A 15 -40.38 -35.68 36.20
CA ARG A 15 -40.62 -34.94 34.93
C ARG A 15 -40.49 -33.43 35.10
N LYS A 16 -41.04 -32.85 36.18
CA LYS A 16 -40.93 -31.41 36.46
C LYS A 16 -39.48 -30.99 36.69
N ASN A 17 -38.70 -31.78 37.42
CA ASN A 17 -37.29 -31.51 37.66
C ASN A 17 -36.45 -31.68 36.39
N LEU A 18 -36.74 -32.69 35.55
CA LEU A 18 -36.12 -32.85 34.24
C LEU A 18 -36.33 -31.62 33.36
N TRP A 19 -37.57 -31.12 33.23
CA TRP A 19 -37.84 -29.93 32.44
C TRP A 19 -37.17 -28.67 32.99
N LYS A 20 -37.03 -28.54 34.31
CA LYS A 20 -36.25 -27.45 34.93
C LYS A 20 -34.76 -27.54 34.58
N THR A 21 -34.18 -28.73 34.66
CA THR A 21 -32.77 -28.96 34.30
C THR A 21 -32.54 -28.72 32.82
N VAL A 22 -33.38 -29.27 31.95
CA VAL A 22 -33.31 -29.03 30.50
C VAL A 22 -33.43 -27.54 30.19
N GLY A 23 -34.42 -26.86 30.78
CA GLY A 23 -34.58 -25.41 30.61
C GLY A 23 -33.36 -24.62 31.05
N LEU A 24 -32.80 -24.92 32.23
CA LEU A 24 -31.59 -24.25 32.72
C LEU A 24 -30.38 -24.53 31.83
N SER A 25 -30.14 -25.80 31.46
CA SER A 25 -29.03 -26.19 30.57
C SER A 25 -29.16 -25.55 29.19
N SER A 26 -30.38 -25.45 28.65
CA SER A 26 -30.64 -24.75 27.39
C SER A 26 -30.34 -23.27 27.50
N ILE A 27 -30.76 -22.60 28.58
CA ILE A 27 -30.45 -21.18 28.81
C ILE A 27 -28.94 -20.98 28.90
N VAL A 28 -28.24 -21.79 29.70
CA VAL A 28 -26.78 -21.71 29.82
C VAL A 28 -26.11 -21.95 28.47
N GLY A 29 -26.57 -22.94 27.70
CA GLY A 29 -26.07 -23.22 26.37
C GLY A 29 -26.25 -22.05 25.40
N ILE A 30 -27.42 -21.39 25.43
CA ILE A 30 -27.68 -20.19 24.61
C ILE A 30 -26.78 -19.03 25.03
N VAL A 31 -26.63 -18.77 26.33
CA VAL A 31 -25.77 -17.70 26.84
C VAL A 31 -24.31 -17.94 26.42
N LEU A 32 -23.82 -19.17 26.54
CA LEU A 32 -22.47 -19.53 26.11
C LEU A 32 -22.32 -19.34 24.59
N LEU A 33 -23.28 -19.81 23.79
CA LEU A 33 -23.27 -19.63 22.33
C LEU A 33 -23.20 -18.14 21.95
N LEU A 34 -24.09 -17.30 22.50
CA LEU A 34 -24.12 -15.87 22.21
C LEU A 34 -22.83 -15.16 22.66
N SER A 35 -22.29 -15.54 23.82
CA SER A 35 -21.02 -15.00 24.32
C SER A 35 -19.85 -15.39 23.43
N SER A 36 -19.81 -16.64 22.94
CA SER A 36 -18.80 -17.10 22.00
C SER A 36 -18.90 -16.37 20.66
N LEU A 37 -20.11 -16.19 20.12
CA LEU A 37 -20.31 -15.43 18.88
C LEU A 37 -19.87 -13.96 19.02
N TYR A 38 -20.17 -13.34 20.18
CA TYR A 38 -19.72 -11.99 20.47
C TYR A 38 -18.19 -11.89 20.58
N ALA A 39 -17.55 -12.84 21.27
CA ALA A 39 -16.09 -12.89 21.36
C ALA A 39 -15.43 -13.06 19.98
N LEU A 40 -15.98 -13.96 19.14
CA LEU A 40 -15.52 -14.13 17.76
C LEU A 40 -15.62 -12.84 16.94
N ARG A 41 -16.71 -12.07 17.12
CA ARG A 41 -16.86 -10.78 16.46
C ARG A 41 -15.83 -9.75 16.94
N LEU A 42 -15.53 -9.69 18.24
CA LEU A 42 -14.47 -8.82 18.76
C LEU A 42 -13.11 -9.16 18.15
N PHE A 43 -12.77 -10.45 18.04
CA PHE A 43 -11.54 -10.88 17.38
C PHE A 43 -11.54 -10.53 15.89
N SER A 44 -12.66 -10.73 15.19
CA SER A 44 -12.79 -10.35 13.78
C SER A 44 -12.56 -8.85 13.56
N ASN A 45 -13.13 -8.00 14.41
CA ASN A 45 -12.95 -6.56 14.34
C ASN A 45 -11.49 -6.16 14.61
N TYR A 46 -10.85 -6.77 15.61
CA TYR A 46 -9.43 -6.56 15.88
C TYR A 46 -8.56 -6.94 14.68
N ARG A 47 -8.86 -8.06 14.01
CA ARG A 47 -8.14 -8.50 12.80
C ARG A 47 -8.35 -7.56 11.62
N SER A 48 -9.57 -7.07 11.44
CA SER A 48 -9.88 -6.06 10.42
C SER A 48 -9.10 -4.76 10.67
N GLN A 49 -9.03 -4.29 11.92
CA GLN A 49 -8.26 -3.10 12.28
C GLN A 49 -6.76 -3.32 12.08
N GLN A 50 -6.24 -4.48 12.48
CA GLN A 50 -4.85 -4.86 12.26
C GLN A 50 -4.49 -4.87 10.77
N ALA A 51 -5.39 -5.38 9.91
CA ALA A 51 -5.22 -5.36 8.46
C ALA A 51 -5.18 -3.93 7.93
N GLN A 52 -6.11 -3.08 8.36
CA GLN A 52 -6.16 -1.67 7.96
C GLN A 52 -4.90 -0.91 8.39
N GLU A 53 -4.50 -0.99 9.66
CA GLU A 53 -3.32 -0.30 10.18
C GLU A 53 -2.06 -0.72 9.42
N HIS A 54 -1.86 -2.04 9.26
CA HIS A 54 -0.70 -2.55 8.53
C HIS A 54 -0.67 -2.09 7.07
N PHE A 55 -1.79 -2.18 6.36
CA PHE A 55 -1.82 -1.83 4.93
C PHE A 55 -1.86 -0.33 4.67
N ASN A 56 -2.38 0.48 5.59
CA ASN A 56 -2.23 1.92 5.52
C ASN A 56 -0.74 2.30 5.58
N HIS A 57 0.04 1.65 6.47
CA HIS A 57 1.49 1.84 6.55
C HIS A 57 2.20 1.34 5.28
N VAL A 58 1.83 0.16 4.76
CA VAL A 58 2.39 -0.36 3.51
C VAL A 58 2.13 0.60 2.35
N LEU A 59 0.88 1.03 2.13
CA LEU A 59 0.50 1.91 1.03
C LEU A 59 1.10 3.32 1.16
N GLN A 60 1.40 3.79 2.37
CA GLN A 60 2.01 5.10 2.58
C GLN A 60 3.45 5.18 2.00
N VAL A 61 4.20 4.08 1.98
CA VAL A 61 5.63 4.07 1.63
C VAL A 61 5.99 3.07 0.53
N THR A 62 4.99 2.47 -0.11
CA THR A 62 5.15 1.55 -1.24
C THR A 62 4.14 1.88 -2.32
N TYR A 63 4.03 1.04 -3.36
CA TYR A 63 3.03 1.19 -4.41
C TYR A 63 3.17 2.52 -5.19
N PRO A 64 4.19 2.65 -6.05
CA PRO A 64 4.57 3.92 -6.66
C PRO A 64 3.45 4.66 -7.39
N ASN A 65 3.25 5.94 -7.03
CA ASN A 65 2.25 6.86 -7.59
C ASN A 65 0.82 6.27 -7.54
N VAL A 66 0.41 5.82 -6.37
CA VAL A 66 -0.94 5.30 -6.12
C VAL A 66 -1.51 5.93 -4.85
N ASP A 67 -2.72 6.46 -4.99
CA ASP A 67 -3.49 7.05 -3.90
C ASP A 67 -4.70 6.18 -3.56
N VAL A 68 -4.97 6.06 -2.27
CA VAL A 68 -6.20 5.44 -1.76
C VAL A 68 -7.33 6.47 -1.79
N GLU A 69 -8.28 6.33 -2.71
CA GLU A 69 -9.44 7.22 -2.73
C GLU A 69 -10.38 6.93 -1.57
N ARG A 70 -10.69 5.65 -1.37
CA ARG A 70 -11.69 5.11 -0.44
C ARG A 70 -11.32 3.69 -0.09
N PHE A 71 -11.63 3.28 1.14
CA PHE A 71 -11.60 1.86 1.50
C PHE A 71 -12.92 1.42 2.15
N TYR A 72 -13.23 0.14 2.03
CA TYR A 72 -14.39 -0.49 2.64
C TYR A 72 -14.01 -1.78 3.35
N VAL A 73 -14.62 -2.03 4.51
CA VAL A 73 -14.49 -3.32 5.20
C VAL A 73 -15.69 -4.19 4.84
N ASN A 74 -15.43 -5.31 4.18
CA ASN A 74 -16.45 -6.27 3.75
C ASN A 74 -16.39 -7.53 4.61
N GLU A 75 -17.44 -7.77 5.41
CA GLU A 75 -17.58 -9.00 6.21
C GLU A 75 -18.10 -10.14 5.32
N ILE A 76 -17.31 -11.22 5.15
CA ILE A 76 -17.75 -12.45 4.43
C ILE A 76 -18.42 -13.43 5.42
N GLY A 77 -18.03 -13.38 6.69
CA GLY A 77 -18.56 -14.23 7.75
C GLY A 77 -18.31 -13.64 9.14
N ILE A 78 -18.53 -14.43 10.18
CA ILE A 78 -18.42 -13.96 11.59
C ILE A 78 -16.98 -13.66 11.99
N VAL A 79 -16.01 -14.32 11.33
CA VAL A 79 -14.58 -14.31 11.69
C VAL A 79 -13.66 -13.98 10.53
N SER A 80 -14.22 -13.52 9.41
CA SER A 80 -13.46 -13.30 8.17
C SER A 80 -14.10 -12.21 7.32
N GLY A 81 -13.25 -11.51 6.59
CA GLY A 81 -13.63 -10.47 5.66
C GLY A 81 -12.40 -9.97 4.92
N TYR A 82 -12.55 -8.85 4.24
CA TYR A 82 -11.45 -8.19 3.56
C TYR A 82 -11.61 -6.67 3.62
N VAL A 83 -10.50 -5.97 3.54
CA VAL A 83 -10.46 -4.53 3.35
C VAL A 83 -10.23 -4.28 1.86
N ASP A 84 -11.14 -3.56 1.22
CA ASP A 84 -11.11 -3.24 -0.20
C ASP A 84 -10.71 -1.78 -0.39
N TYR A 85 -9.50 -1.55 -0.89
CA TYR A 85 -8.95 -0.23 -1.17
C TYR A 85 -9.17 0.12 -2.65
N ASN A 86 -9.89 1.20 -2.93
CA ASN A 86 -10.00 1.75 -4.27
C ASN A 86 -8.81 2.64 -4.57
N LEU A 87 -8.12 2.35 -5.66
CA LEU A 87 -6.83 2.95 -6.00
C LEU A 87 -6.97 3.84 -7.23
N SER A 88 -6.31 5.00 -7.15
CA SER A 88 -6.13 5.91 -8.26
C SER A 88 -4.66 6.27 -8.45
N LYS A 89 -4.29 6.73 -9.64
CA LYS A 89 -3.02 7.39 -9.90
C LYS A 89 -3.26 8.85 -10.19
N ASP A 90 -2.26 9.67 -9.91
CA ASP A 90 -2.21 11.03 -10.38
C ASP A 90 -1.39 11.10 -11.68
N LEU A 91 -2.00 11.63 -12.75
CA LEU A 91 -1.34 11.97 -14.01
C LEU A 91 -1.36 13.48 -14.20
N ALA A 92 -0.37 14.16 -13.60
CA ALA A 92 -0.21 15.61 -13.60
C ALA A 92 -1.44 16.38 -13.05
N GLY A 93 -2.02 15.91 -11.94
CA GLY A 93 -3.21 16.46 -11.29
C GLY A 93 -4.52 15.83 -11.77
N VAL A 94 -4.47 14.93 -12.76
CA VAL A 94 -5.65 14.22 -13.27
C VAL A 94 -5.73 12.83 -12.64
N PRO A 95 -6.78 12.51 -11.86
CA PRO A 95 -6.94 11.17 -11.29
C PRO A 95 -7.26 10.14 -12.37
N PHE A 96 -6.59 9.00 -12.29
CA PHE A 96 -6.73 7.85 -13.18
C PHE A 96 -7.10 6.62 -12.35
N ALA A 97 -8.24 5.99 -12.66
CA ALA A 97 -8.66 4.78 -11.95
C ALA A 97 -7.66 3.65 -12.17
N PHE A 98 -7.04 3.16 -11.09
CA PHE A 98 -5.93 2.22 -11.18
C PHE A 98 -6.29 0.79 -10.78
N GLY A 99 -7.42 0.60 -10.10
CA GLY A 99 -7.94 -0.70 -9.70
C GLY A 99 -8.27 -0.73 -8.23
N HIS A 100 -8.16 -1.90 -7.62
CA HIS A 100 -8.40 -2.07 -6.20
C HIS A 100 -7.36 -2.99 -5.57
N LEU A 101 -7.28 -2.97 -4.25
CA LEU A 101 -6.44 -3.87 -3.47
C LEU A 101 -7.27 -4.46 -2.33
N GLU A 102 -7.39 -5.78 -2.34
CA GLU A 102 -8.10 -6.54 -1.31
C GLU A 102 -7.11 -7.16 -0.32
N VAL A 103 -7.34 -6.86 0.95
CA VAL A 103 -6.57 -7.39 2.07
C VAL A 103 -7.47 -8.28 2.91
N ASP A 104 -7.35 -9.58 2.69
CA ASP A 104 -8.12 -10.58 3.43
C ASP A 104 -7.67 -10.66 4.88
N TYR A 105 -8.62 -10.86 5.79
CA TYR A 105 -8.35 -11.18 7.17
C TYR A 105 -9.28 -12.28 7.66
N ASN A 106 -8.78 -13.07 8.60
CA ASN A 106 -9.61 -13.99 9.37
C ASN A 106 -9.06 -14.15 10.80
N LEU A 107 -9.64 -15.07 11.58
CA LEU A 107 -9.22 -15.33 12.96
C LEU A 107 -7.70 -15.58 13.12
N TYR A 108 -7.09 -16.23 12.12
CA TYR A 108 -5.69 -16.64 12.16
C TYR A 108 -4.73 -15.52 11.80
N GLY A 109 -5.14 -14.52 11.01
CA GLY A 109 -4.22 -13.52 10.51
C GLY A 109 -4.74 -12.68 9.36
N ILE A 110 -3.81 -11.95 8.74
CA ILE A 110 -4.01 -11.19 7.50
C ILE A 110 -3.46 -12.06 6.36
N PHE A 111 -4.15 -12.11 5.22
CA PHE A 111 -3.78 -12.95 4.09
C PHE A 111 -3.66 -12.15 2.80
N ALA A 112 -2.63 -12.48 2.02
CA ALA A 112 -2.37 -11.88 0.71
C ALA A 112 -3.10 -12.62 -0.37
N ASN A 113 -3.93 -11.89 -1.10
CA ASN A 113 -4.19 -12.29 -2.46
C ASN A 113 -2.98 -11.94 -3.34
N PHE A 114 -1.94 -12.79 -3.29
CA PHE A 114 -0.70 -12.59 -4.03
C PHE A 114 -0.92 -12.23 -5.51
N GLY A 115 -1.99 -12.73 -6.13
CA GLY A 115 -2.37 -12.35 -7.49
C GLY A 115 -2.37 -10.83 -7.70
N GLN A 116 -3.10 -10.09 -6.87
CA GLN A 116 -3.33 -8.65 -7.06
C GLN A 116 -2.06 -7.79 -6.94
N TYR A 117 -1.03 -8.28 -6.26
CA TYR A 117 0.16 -7.49 -5.96
C TYR A 117 1.26 -7.57 -7.02
N PHE A 118 1.26 -8.64 -7.81
CA PHE A 118 2.32 -8.88 -8.79
C PHE A 118 1.94 -8.35 -10.17
N PRO A 119 2.90 -7.72 -10.86
CA PRO A 119 2.73 -7.37 -12.26
C PRO A 119 2.35 -8.58 -13.12
N GLU A 120 1.39 -8.40 -14.03
CA GLU A 120 1.08 -9.38 -15.09
C GLU A 120 1.72 -8.94 -16.41
N GLY A 121 2.21 -9.88 -17.22
CA GLY A 121 2.72 -9.56 -18.56
C GLY A 121 3.94 -10.37 -18.97
N SER A 122 4.63 -9.88 -19.99
CA SER A 122 5.85 -10.48 -20.52
C SER A 122 7.09 -9.72 -20.02
N GLU A 123 8.29 -10.27 -20.25
CA GLU A 123 9.55 -9.58 -19.91
C GLU A 123 9.68 -8.18 -20.54
N GLU A 124 8.86 -7.88 -21.56
CA GLU A 124 8.85 -6.57 -22.19
C GLU A 124 7.96 -5.56 -21.47
N TYR A 125 6.73 -5.95 -21.11
CA TYR A 125 5.73 -5.04 -20.57
C TYR A 125 4.95 -5.69 -19.46
N TYR A 126 4.76 -4.90 -18.40
CA TYR A 126 4.12 -5.30 -17.17
C TYR A 126 2.88 -4.43 -16.95
N TYR A 127 1.82 -5.05 -16.46
CA TYR A 127 0.50 -4.46 -16.31
C TYR A 127 -0.04 -4.75 -14.91
N HIS A 128 -0.85 -3.82 -14.43
CA HIS A 128 -1.67 -4.04 -13.25
C HIS A 128 -2.81 -5.00 -13.62
N GLN A 129 -3.07 -6.02 -12.80
CA GLN A 129 -4.02 -7.09 -13.14
C GLN A 129 -5.46 -6.58 -13.30
N ASP A 130 -5.91 -5.69 -12.42
CA ASP A 130 -7.34 -5.31 -12.42
C ASP A 130 -7.66 -4.21 -13.45
N SER A 131 -6.78 -3.22 -13.59
CA SER A 131 -7.00 -2.11 -14.53
C SER A 131 -6.42 -2.37 -15.92
N ASN A 132 -5.60 -3.42 -16.06
CA ASN A 132 -4.83 -3.69 -17.27
C ASN A 132 -4.01 -2.47 -17.75
N SER A 133 -3.62 -1.62 -16.80
CA SER A 133 -2.81 -0.43 -17.05
C SER A 133 -1.35 -0.79 -17.02
N LYS A 134 -0.58 -0.30 -18.00
CA LYS A 134 0.87 -0.52 -18.02
C LYS A 134 1.51 0.07 -16.78
N LEU A 135 2.38 -0.69 -16.14
CA LEU A 135 3.12 -0.29 -14.95
C LEU A 135 4.40 0.45 -15.35
N PRO A 136 4.71 1.59 -14.69
CA PRO A 136 6.03 2.21 -14.80
C PRO A 136 7.03 1.38 -13.99
N ILE A 137 8.12 0.94 -14.61
CA ILE A 137 9.07 0.02 -13.99
C ILE A 137 10.40 0.72 -13.66
N PHE A 138 10.82 0.58 -12.41
CA PHE A 138 12.19 0.88 -11.99
C PHE A 138 13.11 -0.31 -12.27
N TYR A 139 14.35 -0.04 -12.64
CA TYR A 139 15.35 -1.06 -12.94
C TYR A 139 16.45 -1.09 -11.88
N ASN A 140 16.94 -2.30 -11.59
CA ASN A 140 18.16 -2.45 -10.82
C ASN A 140 19.37 -2.29 -11.73
N THR A 141 20.14 -1.23 -11.51
CA THR A 141 21.32 -0.86 -12.31
C THR A 141 22.43 -1.92 -12.29
N LYS A 142 22.35 -2.90 -11.38
CA LYS A 142 23.34 -3.98 -11.21
C LYS A 142 23.00 -5.26 -11.99
N THR A 143 21.77 -5.46 -12.47
CA THR A 143 21.30 -6.76 -13.00
C THR A 143 20.81 -6.75 -14.44
N ALA A 144 20.12 -5.70 -14.88
CA ALA A 144 19.38 -5.70 -16.13
C ALA A 144 19.75 -4.50 -16.99
N SER A 145 19.81 -4.70 -18.32
CA SER A 145 19.82 -3.59 -19.28
C SER A 145 18.45 -2.92 -19.20
N GLY A 146 18.36 -1.81 -18.47
CA GLY A 146 17.11 -1.07 -18.33
C GLY A 146 16.57 -0.60 -19.68
N ARG A 147 15.26 -0.38 -19.75
CA ARG A 147 14.61 0.10 -20.98
C ARG A 147 14.85 1.60 -21.19
N GLN A 148 14.70 2.05 -22.44
CA GLN A 148 14.80 3.46 -22.80
C GLN A 148 13.56 3.87 -23.60
N GLU A 149 12.50 4.22 -22.87
CA GLU A 149 11.18 4.49 -23.45
C GLU A 149 10.89 5.98 -23.66
N LEU A 150 11.72 6.89 -23.14
CA LEU A 150 11.58 8.34 -23.36
C LEU A 150 11.49 8.71 -24.84
N SER A 151 12.17 7.97 -25.72
CA SER A 151 12.15 8.21 -27.16
C SER A 151 10.77 8.05 -27.81
N TYR A 152 9.84 7.32 -27.18
CA TYR A 152 8.46 7.13 -27.68
C TYR A 152 7.53 8.29 -27.33
N THR A 153 7.89 9.13 -26.36
CA THR A 153 7.03 10.22 -25.86
C THR A 153 6.65 11.23 -26.97
N LYS A 154 7.56 11.47 -27.93
CA LYS A 154 7.31 12.32 -29.11
C LYS A 154 6.20 11.84 -30.04
N GLU A 155 5.84 10.55 -29.96
CA GLU A 155 4.78 9.92 -30.75
C GLU A 155 3.44 9.93 -29.99
N MET A 156 3.43 10.26 -28.69
CA MET A 156 2.26 10.24 -27.81
C MET A 156 1.62 11.63 -27.64
N LYS A 157 1.65 12.45 -28.70
CA LYS A 157 1.19 13.84 -28.63
C LYS A 157 -0.26 13.96 -28.14
N GLY A 158 -0.51 14.92 -27.25
CA GLY A 158 -1.80 15.16 -26.65
C GLY A 158 -2.18 14.16 -25.55
N GLN A 159 -1.24 13.34 -25.06
CA GLN A 159 -1.47 12.45 -23.92
C GLN A 159 -0.81 12.98 -22.65
N LEU A 160 -1.42 12.71 -21.51
CA LEU A 160 -0.78 12.75 -20.20
C LEU A 160 -0.22 11.37 -19.92
N ILE A 161 1.04 11.31 -19.47
CA ILE A 161 1.75 10.05 -19.27
C ILE A 161 2.45 10.03 -17.92
N GLU A 162 2.66 8.83 -17.43
CA GLU A 162 3.54 8.50 -16.31
C GLU A 162 4.83 7.86 -16.83
N VAL A 163 5.98 8.25 -16.29
CA VAL A 163 7.26 7.64 -16.62
C VAL A 163 8.07 7.39 -15.36
N ALA A 164 8.44 6.13 -15.10
CA ALA A 164 9.49 5.80 -14.14
C ALA A 164 10.86 6.09 -14.77
N ILE A 165 11.65 6.90 -14.08
CA ILE A 165 13.03 7.21 -14.40
C ILE A 165 13.91 6.52 -13.34
N THR A 166 14.73 5.58 -13.78
CA THR A 166 15.79 5.00 -12.96
C THR A 166 17.06 5.83 -13.17
N PHE A 167 17.65 6.30 -12.07
CA PHE A 167 18.87 7.08 -12.12
C PHE A 167 20.11 6.18 -12.29
N ASP A 168 21.19 6.72 -12.88
CA ASP A 168 22.49 6.06 -13.01
C ASP A 168 23.18 5.80 -11.66
N LYS A 169 22.88 6.62 -10.67
CA LYS A 169 23.27 6.47 -9.27
C LYS A 169 22.20 7.07 -8.36
N LYS A 170 22.36 6.89 -7.05
CA LYS A 170 21.52 7.59 -6.09
C LYS A 170 21.84 9.09 -6.10
N TYR A 171 20.80 9.91 -6.11
CA TYR A 171 20.88 11.36 -6.00
C TYR A 171 20.11 11.85 -4.78
N THR A 172 20.58 12.91 -4.16
CA THR A 172 19.86 13.61 -3.09
C THR A 172 18.60 14.28 -3.62
N LEU A 173 17.60 14.48 -2.77
CA LEU A 173 16.38 15.21 -3.13
C LEU A 173 16.68 16.61 -3.67
N ALA A 174 17.66 17.31 -3.09
CA ALA A 174 18.12 18.60 -3.60
C ALA A 174 18.67 18.51 -5.02
N GLU A 175 19.49 17.51 -5.33
CA GLU A 175 19.99 17.30 -6.68
C GLU A 175 18.85 17.00 -7.65
N ILE A 176 17.93 16.09 -7.28
CA ILE A 176 16.78 15.71 -8.13
C ILE A 176 15.91 16.93 -8.45
N ARG A 177 15.62 17.78 -7.46
CA ARG A 177 14.85 19.03 -7.66
C ARG A 177 15.52 20.00 -8.64
N ASN A 178 16.84 19.99 -8.74
CA ASN A 178 17.60 20.82 -9.68
C ASN A 178 17.73 20.20 -11.07
N MET A 179 17.75 18.87 -11.17
CA MET A 179 17.95 18.16 -12.44
C MET A 179 16.66 17.89 -13.20
N VAL A 180 15.55 17.65 -12.50
CA VAL A 180 14.26 17.33 -13.11
C VAL A 180 13.53 18.62 -13.50
N PRO A 181 13.08 18.75 -14.77
CA PRO A 181 12.32 19.91 -15.23
C PRO A 181 11.11 20.26 -14.36
N ASN A 182 10.78 21.55 -14.23
CA ASN A 182 9.68 22.03 -13.39
C ASN A 182 8.29 21.87 -14.05
N ASN A 183 8.24 21.72 -15.37
CA ASN A 183 7.03 21.39 -16.14
C ASN A 183 6.63 19.91 -16.03
N LEU A 184 7.36 19.10 -15.26
CA LEU A 184 7.02 17.71 -14.94
C LEU A 184 6.70 17.59 -13.44
N LYS A 185 5.53 17.00 -13.15
CA LYS A 185 5.11 16.68 -11.79
C LYS A 185 5.95 15.51 -11.31
N LYS A 186 6.42 15.63 -10.07
CA LYS A 186 7.25 14.65 -9.38
C LYS A 186 6.29 13.90 -8.46
N ASN A 187 5.93 12.67 -8.78
CA ASN A 187 4.92 11.93 -8.01
C ASN A 187 5.59 11.07 -6.95
N TRP A 188 6.55 10.23 -7.33
CA TRP A 188 7.08 9.22 -6.42
C TRP A 188 8.59 9.09 -6.47
N TYR A 189 9.26 9.10 -5.32
CA TYR A 189 10.70 8.96 -5.20
C TYR A 189 11.06 7.57 -4.69
N TRP A 190 11.78 6.78 -5.49
CA TRP A 190 12.10 5.39 -5.20
C TRP A 190 13.45 5.22 -4.49
N ILE A 191 13.50 4.47 -3.38
CA ILE A 191 14.73 4.32 -2.57
C ILE A 191 15.80 3.44 -3.23
N GLY A 192 15.42 2.63 -4.22
CA GLY A 192 16.31 1.69 -4.90
C GLY A 192 16.42 0.33 -4.22
N THR A 193 17.29 -0.51 -4.78
CA THR A 193 17.71 -1.78 -4.17
C THR A 193 19.23 -1.84 -4.07
N GLU A 194 19.74 -2.41 -2.97
CA GLU A 194 21.18 -2.64 -2.80
C GLU A 194 21.59 -4.02 -3.34
N LYS A 195 20.64 -4.94 -3.53
CA LYS A 195 20.90 -6.32 -3.92
C LYS A 195 21.24 -6.43 -5.40
N SER A 196 22.42 -6.96 -5.70
CA SER A 196 22.95 -7.05 -7.07
C SER A 196 22.30 -8.09 -7.97
N GLN A 197 21.33 -8.88 -7.49
CA GLN A 197 20.64 -9.92 -8.28
C GLN A 197 19.11 -9.75 -8.26
N LEU A 198 18.61 -8.73 -7.58
CA LEU A 198 17.17 -8.50 -7.47
C LEU A 198 16.63 -7.91 -8.79
N ARG A 199 15.57 -8.52 -9.30
CA ARG A 199 14.85 -8.05 -10.48
C ARG A 199 13.62 -7.27 -10.03
N THR A 200 13.71 -5.95 -10.14
CA THR A 200 12.68 -5.02 -9.67
C THR A 200 11.40 -5.08 -10.49
N GLU A 201 11.49 -5.54 -11.73
CA GLU A 201 10.34 -5.67 -12.64
C GLU A 201 9.36 -6.78 -12.22
N TYR A 202 9.82 -7.73 -11.39
CA TYR A 202 9.01 -8.83 -10.88
C TYR A 202 8.57 -8.62 -9.43
N LEU A 203 8.98 -7.52 -8.81
CA LEU A 203 8.57 -7.25 -7.45
C LEU A 203 7.07 -6.97 -7.42
N SER A 204 6.47 -7.42 -6.33
CA SER A 204 5.17 -6.94 -5.93
C SER A 204 5.19 -5.41 -5.82
N LEU A 205 4.09 -4.76 -6.20
CA LEU A 205 3.97 -3.30 -6.13
C LEU A 205 4.10 -2.79 -4.69
N VAL A 206 3.70 -3.59 -3.71
CA VAL A 206 3.89 -3.31 -2.27
C VAL A 206 5.30 -3.65 -1.75
N SER A 207 6.24 -3.97 -2.64
CA SER A 207 7.67 -4.15 -2.33
C SER A 207 8.55 -3.04 -2.93
N LEU A 208 7.95 -2.07 -3.63
CA LEU A 208 8.66 -0.93 -4.21
C LEU A 208 8.59 0.27 -3.27
N PHE A 209 9.56 0.37 -2.36
CA PHE A 209 9.59 1.41 -1.33
C PHE A 209 10.00 2.79 -1.86
N GLY A 210 9.34 3.82 -1.36
CA GLY A 210 9.57 5.20 -1.76
C GLY A 210 8.80 6.19 -0.92
N MET A 211 8.70 7.41 -1.43
CA MET A 211 7.97 8.51 -0.81
C MET A 211 7.27 9.33 -1.88
N ASP A 212 6.05 9.76 -1.56
CA ASP A 212 5.35 10.76 -2.36
C ASP A 212 6.00 12.14 -2.19
N SER A 213 5.90 12.99 -3.21
CA SER A 213 6.44 14.34 -3.19
C SER A 213 5.91 15.25 -2.06
N GLU A 214 4.65 15.07 -1.66
CA GLU A 214 4.00 15.80 -0.59
C GLU A 214 4.59 15.43 0.77
N GLN A 215 5.02 14.17 0.93
CA GLN A 215 5.69 13.68 2.13
C GLN A 215 7.12 14.23 2.28
N LEU A 216 7.69 14.80 1.21
CA LEU A 216 9.05 15.35 1.16
C LEU A 216 9.09 16.87 1.37
N GLN A 217 8.09 17.39 2.06
CA GLN A 217 8.00 18.78 2.51
C GLN A 217 8.10 18.85 4.03
N ALA A 218 8.76 19.89 4.52
CA ALA A 218 8.86 20.13 5.95
C ALA A 218 7.46 20.35 6.57
N VAL A 219 7.15 19.58 7.61
CA VAL A 219 5.93 19.78 8.39
C VAL A 219 6.14 20.87 9.44
N THR A 220 5.08 21.53 9.84
CA THR A 220 5.17 22.52 10.92
C THR A 220 5.43 21.82 12.26
N ALA A 221 6.04 22.53 13.21
CA ALA A 221 6.23 22.01 14.56
C ALA A 221 4.88 21.66 15.24
N GLU A 222 3.82 22.37 14.89
CA GLU A 222 2.45 22.11 15.35
C GLU A 222 1.95 20.75 14.84
N VAL A 223 2.11 20.48 13.53
CA VAL A 223 1.75 19.18 12.93
C VAL A 223 2.60 18.05 13.50
N ALA A 224 3.89 18.30 13.73
CA ALA A 224 4.80 17.30 14.29
C ALA A 224 4.51 16.96 15.77
N THR A 225 3.83 17.83 16.51
CA THR A 225 3.54 17.66 17.95
C THR A 225 2.04 17.50 18.26
N ASP A 226 1.21 17.28 17.24
CA ASP A 226 -0.21 17.02 17.43
C ASP A 226 -0.43 15.65 18.10
N ASP A 227 -0.78 15.68 19.40
CA ASP A 227 -1.06 14.47 20.19
C ASP A 227 -2.33 13.73 19.77
N LEU A 228 -3.24 14.38 19.02
CA LEU A 228 -4.49 13.77 18.54
C LEU A 228 -4.28 13.03 17.22
N VAL A 229 -3.43 13.57 16.34
CA VAL A 229 -3.07 12.96 15.05
C VAL A 229 -1.56 13.09 14.84
N PRO A 230 -0.74 12.25 15.49
CA PRO A 230 0.70 12.37 15.40
C PRO A 230 1.16 12.16 13.96
N TYR A 231 1.87 13.14 13.41
CA TYR A 231 2.50 13.00 12.12
C TYR A 231 3.48 11.82 12.14
N THR A 232 3.22 10.83 11.28
CA THR A 232 4.10 9.67 11.15
C THR A 232 4.87 9.80 9.84
N SER A 233 6.16 10.11 9.97
CA SER A 233 7.01 10.29 8.80
C SER A 233 7.13 8.98 8.00
N PRO A 234 7.37 9.04 6.68
CA PRO A 234 7.63 7.84 5.88
C PRO A 234 8.77 6.97 6.45
N LEU A 235 9.79 7.57 7.05
CA LEU A 235 10.91 6.84 7.65
C LEU A 235 10.51 6.09 8.93
N THR A 236 9.61 6.67 9.72
CA THR A 236 9.03 6.00 10.89
C THR A 236 8.23 4.77 10.45
N VAL A 237 7.39 4.93 9.43
CA VAL A 237 6.61 3.83 8.85
C VAL A 237 7.50 2.73 8.30
N MET A 238 8.54 3.09 7.53
CA MET A 238 9.52 2.12 7.04
C MET A 238 10.21 1.35 8.17
N LYS A 239 10.54 2.02 9.28
CA LYS A 239 11.13 1.38 10.47
C LYS A 239 10.16 0.38 11.11
N GLU A 240 8.89 0.75 11.27
CA GLU A 240 7.87 -0.14 11.81
C GLU A 240 7.65 -1.38 10.93
N LEU A 241 7.61 -1.22 9.61
CA LEU A 241 7.48 -2.33 8.66
C LEU A 241 8.70 -3.26 8.68
N VAL A 242 9.90 -2.72 8.92
CA VAL A 242 11.12 -3.51 9.09
C VAL A 242 11.09 -4.33 10.38
N ASP A 243 10.58 -3.76 11.47
CA ASP A 243 10.48 -4.43 12.78
C ASP A 243 9.29 -5.40 12.89
N TYR A 244 8.32 -5.28 11.97
CA TYR A 244 7.14 -6.13 11.93
C TYR A 244 7.49 -7.61 11.68
N GLN A 245 6.95 -8.50 12.52
CA GLN A 245 7.18 -9.96 12.48
C GLN A 245 5.91 -10.79 12.26
N GLY A 246 4.78 -10.13 11.96
CA GLY A 246 3.50 -10.81 11.72
C GLY A 246 3.35 -11.33 10.29
N ASP A 247 2.11 -11.67 9.93
CA ASP A 247 1.76 -12.02 8.55
C ASP A 247 2.06 -10.84 7.63
N TYR A 248 2.72 -11.07 6.48
CA TYR A 248 3.26 -10.04 5.58
C TYR A 248 4.51 -9.30 6.05
N ALA A 249 5.26 -9.85 7.00
CA ALA A 249 6.62 -9.39 7.22
C ALA A 249 7.42 -9.36 5.90
N LEU A 250 8.23 -8.31 5.72
CA LEU A 250 9.02 -8.09 4.52
C LEU A 250 9.94 -9.29 4.24
N SER A 251 10.08 -9.64 2.95
CA SER A 251 11.06 -10.67 2.55
C SER A 251 12.47 -10.24 2.97
N PRO A 252 13.41 -11.17 3.23
CA PRO A 252 14.76 -10.83 3.65
C PRO A 252 15.49 -9.84 2.72
N GLU A 253 15.22 -9.91 1.41
CA GLU A 253 15.78 -9.02 0.40
C GLU A 253 15.25 -7.60 0.57
N ILE A 254 13.93 -7.43 0.56
CA ILE A 254 13.26 -6.12 0.69
C ILE A 254 13.54 -5.51 2.06
N LYS A 255 13.45 -6.31 3.12
CA LYS A 255 13.81 -5.89 4.49
C LYS A 255 15.23 -5.33 4.54
N GLY A 256 16.18 -5.96 3.84
CA GLY A 256 17.56 -5.50 3.79
C GLY A 256 17.71 -4.11 3.16
N ASP A 257 17.00 -3.85 2.07
CA ASP A 257 17.03 -2.55 1.37
C ASP A 257 16.40 -1.44 2.22
N VAL A 258 15.21 -1.69 2.78
CA VAL A 258 14.50 -0.72 3.63
C VAL A 258 15.28 -0.45 4.92
N GLN A 259 15.81 -1.49 5.58
CA GLN A 259 16.64 -1.34 6.77
C GLN A 259 17.90 -0.51 6.49
N ALA A 260 18.56 -0.71 5.35
CA ALA A 260 19.73 0.08 4.98
C ALA A 260 19.38 1.57 4.82
N TYR A 261 18.23 1.86 4.22
CA TYR A 261 17.72 3.21 4.07
C TYR A 261 17.40 3.86 5.42
N VAL A 262 16.65 3.17 6.27
CA VAL A 262 16.30 3.62 7.64
C VAL A 262 17.56 3.79 8.50
N ASN A 263 18.56 2.93 8.38
CA ASN A 263 19.82 3.10 9.12
C ASN A 263 20.58 4.35 8.71
N LYS A 264 20.46 4.77 7.44
CA LYS A 264 21.15 5.94 6.91
C LYS A 264 20.41 7.24 7.22
N PHE A 265 19.07 7.21 7.14
CA PHE A 265 18.24 8.42 7.16
C PHE A 265 17.20 8.47 8.27
N GLY A 266 16.98 7.40 9.03
CA GLY A 266 15.83 7.23 9.94
C GLY A 266 15.69 8.28 11.04
N ASP A 267 16.74 9.03 11.33
CA ASP A 267 16.75 10.14 12.30
C ASP A 267 16.54 11.53 11.64
N THR A 268 16.11 11.59 10.38
CA THR A 268 15.83 12.84 9.65
C THR A 268 14.73 13.64 10.34
N ASP A 269 15.01 14.91 10.65
CA ASP A 269 14.02 15.84 11.18
C ASP A 269 13.13 16.40 10.06
N PHE A 270 11.90 15.88 9.97
CA PHE A 270 10.90 16.33 8.99
C PHE A 270 10.35 17.74 9.26
N THR A 271 10.77 18.43 10.32
CA THR A 271 10.50 19.87 10.48
C THR A 271 11.54 20.74 9.77
N GLN A 272 12.63 20.15 9.28
CA GLN A 272 13.73 20.84 8.62
C GLN A 272 13.91 20.38 7.17
N GLN A 273 13.51 21.23 6.22
CA GLN A 273 13.63 20.91 4.79
C GLN A 273 15.07 20.56 4.38
N ALA A 274 16.06 21.22 5.00
CA ALA A 274 17.48 20.97 4.72
C ALA A 274 17.96 19.57 5.11
N GLU A 275 17.25 18.87 6.02
CA GLU A 275 17.52 17.48 6.33
C GLU A 275 16.81 16.54 5.34
N ILE A 276 15.55 16.82 5.02
CA ILE A 276 14.76 16.09 4.00
C ILE A 276 15.47 16.15 2.64
N ASP A 277 16.07 17.29 2.29
CA ASP A 277 16.79 17.52 1.05
C ASP A 277 18.04 16.62 0.88
N ARG A 278 18.52 15.98 1.97
CA ARG A 278 19.65 15.04 1.96
C ARG A 278 19.24 13.60 1.69
N LEU A 279 17.94 13.30 1.76
CA LEU A 279 17.43 11.97 1.43
C LEU A 279 17.83 11.60 0.00
N GLU A 280 18.29 10.37 -0.19
CA GLU A 280 18.77 9.90 -1.48
C GLU A 280 17.76 8.97 -2.14
N PHE A 281 17.65 9.00 -3.46
CA PHE A 281 16.73 8.17 -4.23
C PHE A 281 17.43 7.61 -5.47
N ALA A 282 17.02 6.41 -5.88
CA ALA A 282 17.55 5.70 -7.06
C ALA A 282 16.65 5.86 -8.30
N GLY A 283 15.46 6.45 -8.13
CA GLY A 283 14.58 6.75 -9.25
C GLY A 283 13.44 7.66 -8.84
N ILE A 284 12.69 8.10 -9.84
CA ILE A 284 11.51 8.94 -9.67
C ILE A 284 10.42 8.57 -10.68
N ILE A 285 9.15 8.67 -10.28
CA ILE A 285 8.01 8.70 -11.20
C ILE A 285 7.67 10.14 -11.49
N LEU A 286 7.66 10.47 -12.78
CA LEU A 286 7.25 11.77 -13.30
C LEU A 286 5.94 11.64 -14.07
N THR A 287 5.11 12.66 -13.98
CA THR A 287 3.89 12.78 -14.79
C THR A 287 3.81 14.14 -15.45
N GLY A 288 3.19 14.20 -16.62
CA GLY A 288 3.11 15.42 -17.43
C GLY A 288 2.54 15.15 -18.81
N ARG A 289 2.51 16.17 -19.66
CA ARG A 289 2.20 15.97 -21.07
C ARG A 289 3.35 15.21 -21.71
N ALA A 290 3.06 14.29 -22.63
CA ALA A 290 4.10 13.50 -23.28
C ALA A 290 5.19 14.37 -23.93
N GLU A 291 4.81 15.55 -24.42
CA GLU A 291 5.72 16.52 -25.03
C GLU A 291 6.75 17.11 -24.04
N ASP A 292 6.41 17.21 -22.75
CA ASP A 292 7.29 17.78 -21.72
C ASP A 292 8.47 16.86 -21.38
N PHE A 293 8.38 15.56 -21.72
CA PHE A 293 9.44 14.57 -21.48
C PHE A 293 10.61 14.65 -22.47
N VAL A 294 10.49 15.42 -23.56
CA VAL A 294 11.55 15.51 -24.58
C VAL A 294 12.86 16.07 -24.02
N GLU A 295 12.79 16.90 -22.98
CA GLU A 295 13.96 17.48 -22.30
C GLU A 295 14.82 16.41 -21.61
N LEU A 296 14.24 15.24 -21.32
CA LEU A 296 14.91 14.15 -20.62
C LEU A 296 15.58 13.13 -21.57
N GLU A 297 15.30 13.13 -22.88
CA GLU A 297 15.74 12.07 -23.82
C GLU A 297 17.27 11.87 -23.85
N ASN A 298 18.04 12.93 -23.56
CA ASN A 298 19.52 12.92 -23.59
C ASN A 298 20.16 13.21 -22.23
N ALA A 299 19.43 13.02 -21.14
CA ALA A 299 19.95 13.26 -19.81
C ALA A 299 20.91 12.15 -19.37
N ASP A 300 22.19 12.47 -19.18
CA ASP A 300 23.25 11.51 -18.82
C ASP A 300 23.04 10.83 -17.44
N TRP A 301 22.20 11.42 -16.59
CA TRP A 301 21.86 10.89 -15.26
C TRP A 301 20.74 9.83 -15.29
N ILE A 302 20.15 9.55 -16.46
CA ILE A 302 19.10 8.55 -16.65
C ILE A 302 19.72 7.22 -17.08
N TYR A 303 19.61 6.22 -16.21
CA TYR A 303 19.99 4.84 -16.54
C TYR A 303 18.94 4.15 -17.41
N ALA A 304 17.67 4.33 -17.04
CA ALA A 304 16.54 3.68 -17.70
C ALA A 304 15.27 4.51 -17.56
N SER A 305 14.37 4.35 -18.51
CA SER A 305 13.05 4.96 -18.52
C SER A 305 11.97 3.96 -18.94
N SER A 306 10.85 3.96 -18.23
CA SER A 306 9.70 3.09 -18.48
C SER A 306 8.41 3.89 -18.40
N ILE A 307 7.70 3.97 -19.52
CA ILE A 307 6.37 4.61 -19.61
C ILE A 307 5.35 3.68 -18.92
N GLY A 308 4.56 4.22 -18.01
CA GLY A 308 3.46 3.56 -17.31
C GLY A 308 2.10 3.90 -17.92
N ALA A 309 1.18 4.35 -17.07
CA ALA A 309 -0.17 4.71 -17.47
C ALA A 309 -0.17 5.94 -18.41
N SER A 310 -1.17 6.01 -19.28
CA SER A 310 -1.38 7.15 -20.17
C SER A 310 -2.87 7.40 -20.41
N VAL A 311 -3.23 8.67 -20.58
CA VAL A 311 -4.60 9.10 -20.92
C VAL A 311 -4.56 10.25 -21.93
N GLN A 312 -5.63 10.41 -22.70
CA GLN A 312 -5.76 11.57 -23.58
C GLN A 312 -5.90 12.84 -22.73
N ASN A 313 -5.08 13.86 -22.99
CA ASN A 313 -5.23 15.17 -22.38
C ASN A 313 -6.49 15.86 -22.93
N GLN A 314 -7.41 16.24 -22.04
CA GLN A 314 -8.69 16.83 -22.39
C GLN A 314 -8.67 18.34 -22.15
N PRO A 315 -9.42 19.15 -22.94
CA PRO A 315 -9.43 20.61 -22.79
C PRO A 315 -9.91 21.15 -21.43
N TYR A 316 -10.53 20.29 -20.61
CA TYR A 316 -11.06 20.65 -19.29
C TYR A 316 -10.18 20.17 -18.13
N TYR A 317 -9.08 19.47 -18.39
CA TYR A 317 -8.13 19.12 -17.34
C TYR A 317 -7.35 20.36 -16.91
N GLN A 318 -7.15 20.48 -15.59
CA GLN A 318 -6.27 21.46 -14.98
C GLN A 318 -5.06 20.69 -14.50
N LEU A 319 -3.90 20.97 -15.08
CA LEU A 319 -2.67 20.29 -14.72
C LEU A 319 -2.00 21.02 -13.55
N ASP A 320 -1.38 20.25 -12.66
CA ASP A 320 -0.67 20.84 -11.50
C ASP A 320 0.61 21.58 -11.91
N VAL A 321 1.17 21.22 -13.07
CA VAL A 321 2.36 21.83 -13.66
C VAL A 321 2.11 22.11 -15.14
N GLU A 322 2.68 23.21 -15.65
CA GLU A 322 2.61 23.63 -17.05
C GLU A 322 3.98 24.01 -17.62
#